data_AF-A0A8H4VK15-F1
#
_entry.id   AF-A0A8H4VK15-F1
#
_cell.length_a   1.000
_cell.length_b   1.000
_cell.length_c   1.000
_cell.angle_alpha   90.00
_cell.angle_beta   90.00
_cell.angle_gamma   90.00
#
_symmetry.space_group_name_H-M   'P 1'
#
loop_
_entity.id
_entity.type
_entity.pdbx_description
1 polymer ?
#
loop_
_entity_poly.entity_id
_entity_poly.type
_entity_poly.pdbx_seq_one_letter_code
_entity_poly.pdbx_strand_id
1 'polypeptide(L)'
;MQLPIKSVLVSLAFFSISANAVACSEAVRFGEATVTPANPKVGDTLNIQVDFTCAVQNSGNVPLFVDYTLEVLPANNNGFESPIILGRHTLSPGALSDNLTATIPNALFKGAPYSLIITNIHSQKDADGRPFLTAGEFGPIGPIISSS
;
A
#
# COMPACT_ATOMS: atom_id res chain seq x y z
N MET A 1 10.31 11.28 73.06
CA MET A 1 9.48 11.37 71.84
C MET A 1 10.29 10.81 70.69
N GLN A 2 9.95 9.63 70.18
CA GLN A 2 10.54 9.02 68.98
C GLN A 2 9.40 8.75 68.00
N LEU A 3 9.47 9.31 66.78
CA LEU A 3 8.54 9.01 65.70
C LEU A 3 9.12 7.88 64.82
N PRO A 4 8.35 6.84 64.49
CA PRO A 4 8.72 5.93 63.42
C PRO A 4 8.01 6.32 62.12
N ILE A 5 8.78 6.77 61.13
CA ILE A 5 8.37 6.86 59.72
C ILE A 5 8.47 5.45 59.14
N LYS A 6 7.34 4.87 58.72
CA LYS A 6 7.34 3.63 57.91
C LYS A 6 6.87 3.97 56.50
N SER A 7 7.82 3.97 55.57
CA SER A 7 7.64 4.19 54.15
C SER A 7 6.79 3.08 53.52
N VAL A 8 5.77 3.47 52.76
CA VAL A 8 4.96 2.57 51.93
C VAL A 8 5.61 2.49 50.54
N LEU A 9 6.06 1.29 50.15
CA LEU A 9 6.53 0.98 48.81
C LEU A 9 5.30 0.81 47.89
N VAL A 10 5.15 1.71 46.92
CA VAL A 10 4.18 1.57 45.82
C VAL A 10 4.88 0.89 44.65
N SER A 11 4.52 -0.35 44.36
CA SER A 11 5.00 -1.10 43.19
C SER A 11 4.18 -0.70 41.96
N LEU A 12 4.80 0.00 41.00
CA LEU A 12 4.25 0.16 39.66
C LEU A 12 4.54 -1.11 38.85
N ALA A 13 3.50 -1.88 38.53
CA ALA A 13 3.58 -2.94 37.53
C ALA A 13 3.65 -2.28 36.13
N PHE A 14 4.77 -2.46 35.45
CA PHE A 14 4.91 -2.10 34.04
C PHE A 14 4.21 -3.16 33.18
N PHE A 15 3.18 -2.76 32.44
CA PHE A 15 2.66 -3.57 31.33
C PHE A 15 3.61 -3.42 30.15
N SER A 16 4.47 -4.43 29.94
CA SER A 16 5.26 -4.56 28.72
C SER A 16 4.34 -5.07 27.60
N ILE A 17 3.77 -4.17 26.79
CA ILE A 17 3.16 -4.57 25.53
C ILE A 17 4.32 -4.93 24.60
N SER A 18 4.59 -6.22 24.42
CA SER A 18 5.53 -6.68 23.40
C SER A 18 4.92 -6.44 22.02
N ALA A 19 5.08 -5.23 21.48
CA ALA A 19 4.90 -5.00 20.07
C ALA A 19 6.07 -5.70 19.36
N ASN A 20 5.79 -6.79 18.64
CA ASN A 20 6.73 -7.31 17.66
C ASN A 20 6.88 -6.23 16.59
N ALA A 21 7.88 -5.35 16.73
CA ALA A 21 8.21 -4.37 15.73
C ALA A 21 8.72 -5.11 14.50
N VAL A 22 7.83 -5.36 13.53
CA VAL A 22 8.21 -5.80 12.19
C VAL A 22 9.15 -4.73 11.64
N ALA A 23 10.36 -5.11 11.26
CA ALA A 23 11.30 -4.19 10.64
C ALA A 23 10.86 -3.93 9.20
N CYS A 24 10.04 -2.89 9.01
CA CYS A 24 9.57 -2.47 7.69
C CYS A 24 10.56 -1.47 7.08
N SER A 25 10.88 -1.66 5.80
CA SER A 25 11.63 -0.64 5.06
C SER A 25 10.73 0.57 4.78
N GLU A 26 11.32 1.74 4.65
CA GLU A 26 10.61 2.96 4.27
C GLU A 26 9.91 2.84 2.90
N ALA A 27 10.33 1.89 2.05
CA ALA A 27 9.75 1.65 0.74
C ALA A 27 8.38 0.95 0.81
N VAL A 28 8.08 0.20 1.87
CA VAL A 28 6.81 -0.55 2.02
C VAL A 28 5.78 0.17 2.89
N ARG A 29 5.98 1.47 3.14
CA ARG A 29 5.11 2.30 4.00
C ARG A 29 3.65 2.40 3.51
N PHE A 30 3.40 2.07 2.24
CA PHE A 30 2.08 2.09 1.62
C PHE A 30 1.57 0.69 1.24
N GLY A 31 2.43 -0.31 1.36
CA GLY A 31 2.16 -1.70 1.00
C GLY A 31 3.29 -2.28 0.14
N GLU A 32 3.21 -3.57 -0.09
CA GLU A 32 4.03 -4.28 -1.07
C GLU A 32 3.15 -5.24 -1.85
N ALA A 33 3.55 -5.57 -3.08
CA ALA A 33 2.78 -6.46 -3.93
C ALA A 33 3.63 -7.51 -4.61
N THR A 34 3.01 -8.66 -4.82
CA THR A 34 3.51 -9.74 -5.67
C THR A 34 2.55 -9.94 -6.84
N VAL A 35 3.10 -10.07 -8.04
CA VAL A 35 2.31 -10.17 -9.28
C VAL A 35 2.72 -11.43 -10.03
N THR A 36 1.73 -12.18 -10.48
CA THR A 36 1.93 -13.37 -11.31
C THR A 36 1.07 -13.25 -12.58
N PRO A 37 1.65 -13.47 -13.79
CA PRO A 37 3.06 -13.75 -14.07
C PRO A 37 3.94 -12.49 -13.89
N ALA A 38 5.25 -12.69 -13.66
CA ALA A 38 6.21 -11.60 -13.43
C ALA A 38 6.49 -10.76 -14.69
N ASN A 39 6.27 -11.32 -15.89
CA ASN A 39 6.47 -10.64 -17.17
C ASN A 39 5.17 -10.71 -17.99
N PRO A 40 4.13 -9.98 -17.57
CA PRO A 40 2.82 -10.14 -18.16
C PRO A 40 2.73 -9.38 -19.48
N LYS A 41 1.86 -9.87 -20.36
CA LYS A 41 1.61 -9.34 -21.71
C LYS A 41 0.14 -8.97 -21.88
N VAL A 42 -0.14 -8.23 -22.93
CA VAL A 42 -1.54 -7.96 -23.32
C VAL A 42 -2.29 -9.28 -23.49
N GLY A 43 -3.48 -9.36 -22.85
CA GLY A 43 -4.30 -10.58 -22.82
C GLY A 43 -3.98 -11.53 -21.67
N ASP A 44 -2.85 -11.38 -20.97
CA ASP A 44 -2.56 -12.20 -19.79
C ASP A 44 -3.50 -11.84 -18.64
N THR A 45 -3.87 -12.86 -17.85
CA THR A 45 -4.52 -12.67 -16.56
C THR A 45 -3.46 -12.49 -15.47
N LEU A 46 -3.49 -11.34 -14.81
CA LEU A 46 -2.71 -11.03 -13.61
C LEU A 46 -3.41 -11.56 -12.37
N ASN A 47 -2.62 -12.10 -11.44
CA ASN A 47 -2.97 -12.25 -10.04
C ASN A 47 -2.04 -11.36 -9.23
N ILE A 48 -2.62 -10.36 -8.56
CA ILE A 48 -1.93 -9.34 -7.78
C ILE A 48 -2.31 -9.58 -6.32
N GLN A 49 -1.31 -9.82 -5.47
CA GLN A 49 -1.48 -9.95 -4.03
C GLN A 49 -0.77 -8.80 -3.35
N VAL A 50 -1.47 -8.13 -2.46
CA VAL A 50 -0.97 -6.94 -1.75
C VAL A 50 -0.94 -7.22 -0.25
N ASP A 51 0.15 -6.83 0.40
CA ASP A 51 0.32 -6.84 1.85
C ASP A 51 0.47 -5.40 2.38
N PHE A 52 -0.39 -5.04 3.33
CA PHE A 52 -0.44 -3.74 4.00
C PHE A 52 0.02 -3.81 5.46
N THR A 53 0.54 -4.94 5.93
CA THR A 53 0.99 -5.14 7.31
C THR A 53 1.91 -4.01 7.76
N CYS A 54 2.94 -3.69 6.96
CA CYS A 54 3.85 -2.59 7.26
C CYS A 54 3.18 -1.20 7.18
N ALA A 55 2.34 -0.98 6.18
CA ALA A 55 1.61 0.28 6.03
C ALA A 55 0.75 0.58 7.26
N VAL A 56 0.05 -0.43 7.78
CA VAL A 56 -0.82 -0.32 8.95
C VAL A 56 -0.02 -0.25 10.26
N GLN A 57 0.88 -1.21 10.49
CA GLN A 57 1.52 -1.39 11.80
C GLN A 57 2.64 -0.37 12.05
N ASN A 58 3.35 0.07 11.00
CA ASN A 58 4.52 0.93 11.17
C ASN A 58 4.27 2.37 10.73
N SER A 59 3.41 2.56 9.72
CA SER A 59 3.15 3.89 9.15
C SER A 59 1.76 4.44 9.48
N GLY A 60 0.87 3.65 10.08
CA GLY A 60 -0.51 4.05 10.39
C GLY A 60 -1.37 4.32 9.15
N ASN A 61 -0.89 3.94 7.95
CA ASN A 61 -1.57 4.12 6.68
C ASN A 61 -2.58 3.00 6.47
N VAL A 62 -3.74 3.13 7.14
CA VAL A 62 -4.81 2.13 7.06
C VAL A 62 -5.58 2.30 5.74
N PRO A 63 -5.47 1.35 4.80
CA PRO A 63 -6.06 1.49 3.48
C PRO A 63 -7.60 1.47 3.54
N LEU A 64 -8.22 2.38 2.81
CA LEU A 64 -9.67 2.45 2.59
C LEU A 64 -10.02 1.98 1.17
N PHE A 65 -9.21 2.40 0.20
CA PHE A 65 -9.32 1.96 -1.18
C PHE A 65 -7.94 1.56 -1.72
N VAL A 66 -7.97 0.61 -2.65
CA VAL A 66 -6.79 0.19 -3.40
C VAL A 66 -7.12 0.28 -4.87
N ASP A 67 -6.34 1.06 -5.60
CA ASP A 67 -6.43 1.14 -7.06
C ASP A 67 -5.29 0.38 -7.70
N TYR A 68 -5.62 -0.28 -8.81
CA TYR A 68 -4.68 -1.01 -9.64
C TYR A 68 -4.69 -0.37 -11.02
N THR A 69 -3.65 0.38 -11.36
CA THR A 69 -3.56 1.15 -12.61
C THR A 69 -2.38 0.69 -13.45
N LEU A 70 -2.57 0.65 -14.77
CA LEU A 70 -1.46 0.57 -15.72
C LEU A 70 -1.13 1.98 -16.19
N GLU A 71 0.12 2.37 -16.04
CA GLU A 71 0.62 3.69 -16.43
C GLU A 71 1.80 3.55 -17.37
N VAL A 72 1.88 4.45 -18.36
CA VAL A 72 3.05 4.51 -19.23
C VAL A 72 4.25 4.94 -18.40
N LEU A 73 5.38 4.24 -18.57
CA LEU A 73 6.61 4.56 -17.86
C LEU A 73 6.96 6.05 -18.02
N PRO A 74 7.42 6.74 -16.97
CA PRO A 74 7.68 8.18 -17.02
C PRO A 74 8.61 8.61 -18.16
N ALA A 75 9.59 7.77 -18.55
CA ALA A 75 10.50 8.05 -19.66
C ALA A 75 9.84 8.03 -21.05
N ASN A 76 8.63 7.46 -21.16
CA ASN A 76 7.88 7.29 -22.40
C ASN A 76 6.51 7.98 -22.38
N ASN A 77 6.15 8.62 -21.27
CA ASN A 77 4.91 9.36 -21.09
C ASN A 77 5.14 10.83 -21.44
N ASN A 78 4.44 11.34 -22.45
CA ASN A 78 4.51 12.75 -22.86
C ASN A 78 3.54 13.66 -22.08
N GLY A 79 2.85 13.09 -21.09
CA GLY A 79 1.86 13.76 -20.25
C GLY A 79 0.41 13.58 -20.72
N PHE A 80 0.18 12.90 -21.85
CA PHE A 80 -1.15 12.72 -22.43
C PHE A 80 -1.63 11.27 -22.39
N GLU A 81 -0.76 10.30 -22.08
CA GLU A 81 -1.17 8.91 -21.97
C GLU A 81 -2.02 8.69 -20.70
N SER A 82 -3.30 8.38 -20.91
CA SER A 82 -4.23 8.12 -19.81
C SER A 82 -3.89 6.80 -19.08
N PRO A 83 -3.89 6.78 -17.74
CA PRO A 83 -3.83 5.55 -16.97
C PRO A 83 -5.00 4.61 -17.31
N ILE A 84 -4.74 3.30 -17.26
CA ILE A 84 -5.77 2.27 -17.45
C ILE A 84 -6.08 1.66 -16.09
N ILE A 85 -7.31 1.82 -15.61
CA ILE A 85 -7.75 1.25 -14.33
C ILE A 85 -8.11 -0.23 -14.53
N LEU A 86 -7.39 -1.14 -13.88
CA LEU A 86 -7.71 -2.57 -13.85
C LEU A 86 -8.77 -2.89 -12.81
N GLY A 87 -8.78 -2.15 -11.69
CA GLY A 87 -9.76 -2.31 -10.64
C GLY A 87 -9.57 -1.32 -9.49
N ARG A 88 -10.63 -1.16 -8.70
CA ARG A 88 -10.63 -0.48 -7.40
C ARG A 88 -11.35 -1.37 -6.41
N HIS A 89 -10.71 -1.64 -5.27
CA HIS A 89 -11.35 -2.31 -4.14
C HIS A 89 -11.56 -1.34 -2.98
N THR A 90 -12.71 -1.46 -2.31
CA THR A 90 -12.94 -0.88 -0.99
C THR A 90 -12.59 -1.94 0.04
N LEU A 91 -11.72 -1.61 0.98
CA LEU A 91 -11.28 -2.57 1.99
C LEU A 91 -12.14 -2.49 3.26
N SER A 92 -12.30 -3.65 3.89
CA SER A 92 -12.92 -3.70 5.21
C SER A 92 -12.00 -3.04 6.25
N PRO A 93 -12.56 -2.39 7.30
CA PRO A 93 -11.75 -1.82 8.36
C PRO A 93 -10.77 -2.83 8.95
N GLY A 94 -9.48 -2.47 9.01
CA GLY A 94 -8.43 -3.34 9.55
C GLY A 94 -7.89 -4.40 8.57
N ALA A 95 -8.28 -4.36 7.29
CA ALA A 95 -7.67 -5.23 6.28
C ALA A 95 -6.15 -5.00 6.21
N LEU A 96 -5.40 -6.11 6.23
CA LEU A 96 -3.93 -6.11 6.08
C LEU A 96 -3.50 -6.63 4.71
N SER A 97 -4.42 -7.00 3.83
CA SER A 97 -4.10 -7.54 2.52
C SER A 97 -5.24 -7.33 1.53
N ASP A 98 -4.93 -7.37 0.23
CA ASP A 98 -5.92 -7.41 -0.84
C ASP A 98 -5.44 -8.34 -1.97
N ASN A 99 -6.39 -8.77 -2.82
CA ASN A 99 -6.09 -9.53 -4.03
C ASN A 99 -6.93 -9.01 -5.20
N LEU A 100 -6.31 -8.80 -6.35
CA LEU A 100 -6.99 -8.57 -7.62
C LEU A 100 -6.58 -9.62 -8.66
N THR A 101 -7.57 -10.19 -9.34
CA THR A 101 -7.38 -10.90 -10.61
C THR A 101 -7.96 -10.08 -11.75
N ALA A 102 -7.12 -9.69 -12.72
CA ALA A 102 -7.52 -8.84 -13.84
C ALA A 102 -6.81 -9.24 -15.13
N THR A 103 -7.48 -9.08 -16.27
CA THR A 103 -6.86 -9.31 -17.59
C THR A 103 -6.29 -8.02 -18.14
N ILE A 104 -5.07 -8.05 -18.69
CA ILE A 104 -4.47 -6.87 -19.32
C ILE A 104 -5.22 -6.55 -20.60
N PRO A 105 -5.85 -5.37 -20.70
CA PRO A 105 -6.65 -5.03 -21.87
C PRO A 105 -5.77 -4.76 -23.09
N ASN A 106 -6.31 -5.04 -24.27
CA ASN A 106 -5.73 -4.60 -25.54
C ASN A 106 -6.07 -3.13 -25.83
N ALA A 107 -5.72 -2.24 -24.90
CA ALA A 107 -5.97 -0.80 -24.96
C ALA A 107 -4.68 0.02 -24.73
N LEU A 108 -3.52 -0.64 -24.68
CA LEU A 108 -2.23 0.00 -24.47
C LEU A 108 -1.84 0.82 -25.70
N PHE A 109 -1.25 2.00 -25.50
CA PHE A 109 -0.62 2.75 -26.60
C PHE A 109 0.46 1.90 -27.28
N LYS A 110 0.41 1.81 -28.61
CA LYS A 110 1.30 0.95 -29.39
C LYS A 110 2.76 1.35 -29.18
N GLY A 111 3.57 0.41 -28.73
CA GLY A 111 5.01 0.62 -28.49
C GLY A 111 5.35 1.35 -27.18
N ALA A 112 4.36 1.74 -26.37
CA ALA A 112 4.60 2.31 -25.05
C ALA A 112 4.73 1.21 -23.99
N PRO A 113 5.79 1.21 -23.17
CA PRO A 113 5.89 0.31 -22.03
C PRO A 113 5.02 0.81 -20.88
N TYR A 114 4.15 -0.05 -20.36
CA TYR A 114 3.33 0.22 -19.18
C TYR A 114 3.91 -0.43 -17.94
N SER A 115 3.56 0.05 -16.76
CA SER A 115 3.80 -0.60 -15.47
C SER A 115 2.54 -0.61 -14.64
N LEU A 116 2.38 -1.64 -13.82
CA LEU A 116 1.36 -1.66 -12.78
C LEU A 116 1.82 -0.75 -11.64
N ILE A 117 0.96 0.20 -11.30
CA ILE A 117 1.02 1.05 -10.12
C ILE A 117 -0.14 0.65 -9.22
N ILE A 118 0.14 0.53 -7.92
CA ILE A 118 -0.87 0.24 -6.92
C ILE A 118 -0.94 1.42 -5.97
N THR A 119 -2.14 1.94 -5.76
CA THR A 119 -2.36 3.15 -4.97
C THR A 119 -3.18 2.81 -3.73
N ASN A 120 -2.56 2.94 -2.56
CA ASN A 120 -3.22 2.89 -1.26
C ASN A 120 -3.81 4.25 -0.93
N ILE A 121 -5.13 4.35 -0.97
CA ILE A 121 -5.87 5.53 -0.54
C ILE A 121 -6.31 5.32 0.91
N HIS A 122 -5.81 6.18 1.79
CA HIS A 122 -6.03 6.09 3.23
C HIS A 122 -6.38 7.45 3.83
N SER A 123 -6.96 7.43 5.03
CA SER A 123 -7.32 8.65 5.74
C SER A 123 -6.13 9.19 6.54
N GLN A 124 -5.94 10.50 6.46
CA GLN A 124 -5.03 11.28 7.28
C GLN A 124 -5.82 12.38 8.02
N LYS A 125 -5.21 13.02 9.01
CA LYS A 125 -5.79 14.16 9.73
C LYS A 125 -5.05 15.44 9.40
N ASP A 126 -5.79 16.51 9.13
CA ASP A 126 -5.21 17.85 9.00
C ASP A 126 -4.76 18.41 10.35
N ALA A 127 -4.21 19.62 10.36
CA ALA A 127 -3.77 20.29 11.59
C ALA A 127 -4.89 20.52 12.61
N ASP A 128 -6.15 20.55 12.16
CA ASP A 128 -7.35 20.72 12.99
C ASP A 128 -7.96 19.36 13.40
N GLY A 129 -7.35 18.24 13.02
CA GLY A 129 -7.81 16.89 13.32
C GLY A 129 -8.92 16.36 12.40
N ARG A 130 -9.30 17.08 11.34
CA ARG A 130 -10.34 16.67 10.39
C ARG A 130 -9.77 15.64 9.40
N PRO A 131 -10.55 14.60 9.04
CA PRO A 131 -10.07 13.59 8.12
C PRO A 131 -10.01 14.13 6.69
N PHE A 132 -8.95 13.78 5.97
CA PHE A 132 -8.84 13.90 4.52
C PHE A 132 -8.28 12.61 3.93
N LEU A 133 -8.47 12.39 2.63
CA LEU A 133 -7.91 11.23 1.93
C LEU A 133 -6.59 11.63 1.27
N THR A 134 -5.59 10.77 1.42
CA THR A 134 -4.33 10.86 0.68
C THR A 134 -4.05 9.54 -0.03
N ALA A 135 -3.20 9.61 -1.05
CA ALA A 135 -2.77 8.48 -1.84
C ALA A 135 -1.29 8.21 -1.59
N GLY A 136 -0.94 6.94 -1.40
CA GLY A 136 0.43 6.46 -1.40
C GLY A 136 0.59 5.37 -2.45
N GLU A 137 1.58 5.52 -3.33
CA GLU A 137 1.82 4.61 -4.44
C GLU A 137 2.97 3.65 -4.15
N PHE A 138 2.88 2.45 -4.68
CA PHE A 138 3.96 1.46 -4.67
C PHE A 138 3.92 0.61 -5.94
N GLY A 139 5.08 0.04 -6.27
CA GLY A 139 5.46 -0.34 -7.63
C GLY A 139 6.67 0.49 -8.08
N PRO A 140 7.00 0.55 -9.38
CA PRO A 140 6.31 -0.07 -10.51
C PRO A 140 6.56 -1.57 -10.63
N ILE A 141 5.57 -2.33 -11.12
CA ILE A 141 5.72 -3.74 -11.49
C ILE A 141 5.54 -3.87 -13.01
N GLY A 142 6.62 -4.22 -13.72
CA GLY A 142 6.69 -4.19 -15.18
C GLY A 142 8.13 -4.10 -15.70
N PRO A 143 8.34 -3.97 -17.03
CA PRO A 143 7.40 -3.42 -18.01
C PRO A 143 6.42 -4.43 -18.62
N ILE A 144 5.22 -3.94 -18.95
CA ILE A 144 4.18 -4.60 -19.73
C ILE A 144 4.20 -3.99 -21.12
N ILE A 145 4.43 -4.82 -22.14
CA ILE A 145 4.57 -4.36 -23.53
C ILE A 145 3.45 -4.98 -24.37
N SER A 146 2.82 -4.16 -25.21
CA SER A 146 1.91 -4.65 -26.25
C SER A 146 2.70 -5.49 -27.25
N SER A 147 2.32 -6.76 -27.43
CA SER A 147 2.86 -7.58 -28.52
C SER A 147 2.36 -7.00 -29.85
N SER A 148 3.30 -6.51 -30.63
CA SER A 148 3.16 -5.91 -31.96
C SER A 148 2.23 -6.66 -32.92
#